data_AF-A0AA41SJP6-F1
#
_entry.id   AF-A0AA41SJP6-F1
#
_cell.length_a   1.000
_cell.length_b   1.000
_cell.length_c   1.000
_cell.angle_alpha   90.00
_cell.angle_beta   90.00
_cell.angle_gamma   90.00
#
_symmetry.space_group_name_H-M   'P 1'
#
loop_
_entity.id
_entity.type
_entity.pdbx_description
1 polymer ?
#
loop_
_entity_poly.entity_id
_entity_poly.type
_entity_poly.pdbx_seq_one_letter_code
_entity_poly.pdbx_strand_id
1 'polypeptide(L)'
;MDSQTRHMALSSLFMEVLMMMNNATIPTAEFLRGSIRTWIGQKVHGLVVLPLLTAACQSLASVRHMAETTEACISAYFKEGSLNQNLGWGPILVSLQVPELTIEEFLQECLTLGSYLTLYVYLLQCLNSEQTLRNEMKVLLILSKWVEQVYPSSAQEEAKLFLWWHQVLQLSLIQTEQNDSVLTESVVRILLTLQNRQNLLAEERLSSGILGAIGLGRKSPLSNR
;
A
#
# COMPACT_ATOMS: atom_id res chain seq x y z
N MET A 1 30.57 -8.98 -9.86
CA MET A 1 29.31 -9.73 -9.60
C MET A 1 28.16 -8.99 -10.22
N ASP A 2 27.44 -9.64 -11.11
CA ASP A 2 26.22 -9.12 -11.73
C ASP A 2 25.18 -8.75 -10.64
N SER A 3 24.48 -7.63 -10.84
CA SER A 3 23.52 -7.08 -9.87
C SER A 3 22.40 -8.08 -9.60
N GLN A 4 21.99 -8.83 -10.63
CA GLN A 4 20.98 -9.87 -10.53
C GLN A 4 21.45 -11.06 -9.70
N THR A 5 22.70 -11.52 -9.88
CA THR A 5 23.26 -12.60 -9.06
C THR A 5 23.30 -12.24 -7.57
N ARG A 6 23.64 -10.98 -7.25
CA ARG A 6 23.65 -10.50 -5.86
C ARG A 6 22.23 -10.44 -5.28
N HIS A 7 21.26 -9.96 -6.06
CA HIS A 7 19.85 -9.94 -5.66
C HIS A 7 19.37 -11.35 -5.32
N MET A 8 19.58 -12.32 -6.23
CA MET A 8 19.19 -13.71 -6.01
C MET A 8 19.85 -14.33 -4.77
N ALA A 9 21.16 -14.13 -4.58
CA ALA A 9 21.87 -14.67 -3.42
C ALA A 9 21.33 -14.10 -2.09
N LEU A 10 21.05 -12.79 -2.03
CA LEU A 10 20.47 -12.16 -0.85
C LEU A 10 19.03 -12.61 -0.64
N SER A 11 18.23 -12.74 -1.70
CA SER A 11 16.87 -13.25 -1.61
C SER A 11 16.85 -14.67 -1.02
N SER A 12 17.72 -15.56 -1.49
CA SER A 12 17.83 -16.92 -0.94
C SER A 12 18.19 -16.92 0.55
N LEU A 13 19.14 -16.09 0.97
CA LEU A 13 19.47 -15.94 2.40
C LEU A 13 18.27 -15.47 3.23
N PHE A 14 17.53 -14.47 2.74
CA PHE A 14 16.34 -13.98 3.44
C PHE A 14 15.22 -15.01 3.45
N MET A 15 15.05 -15.80 2.39
CA MET A 15 14.07 -16.89 2.36
C MET A 15 14.36 -17.92 3.44
N GLU A 16 15.63 -18.32 3.64
CA GLU A 16 15.97 -19.26 4.72
C GLU A 16 15.54 -18.73 6.09
N VAL A 17 15.74 -17.42 6.34
CA VAL A 17 15.33 -16.78 7.59
C VAL A 17 13.80 -16.74 7.74
N LEU A 18 13.08 -16.37 6.67
CA LEU A 18 11.62 -16.27 6.68
C LEU A 18 10.94 -17.64 6.75
N MET A 19 11.52 -18.67 6.15
CA MET A 19 11.05 -20.05 6.23
C MET A 19 11.08 -20.61 7.66
N MET A 20 11.92 -20.06 8.54
CA MET A 20 11.86 -20.40 9.96
C MET A 20 10.52 -19.99 10.59
N MET A 21 9.89 -18.89 10.14
CA MET A 21 8.58 -18.47 10.64
C MET A 21 7.48 -19.46 10.26
N ASN A 22 7.54 -20.04 9.06
CA ASN A 22 6.53 -20.99 8.59
C ASN A 22 6.51 -22.28 9.41
N ASN A 23 7.67 -22.68 9.94
CA ASN A 23 7.84 -23.92 10.69
C ASN A 23 7.83 -23.70 12.22
N ALA A 24 7.74 -22.45 12.66
CA ALA A 24 7.73 -22.10 14.07
C ALA A 24 6.34 -22.30 14.70
N THR A 25 6.30 -22.46 16.02
CA THR A 25 5.04 -22.43 16.78
C THR A 25 4.42 -21.03 16.70
N ILE A 26 3.09 -20.93 16.81
CA ILE A 26 2.35 -19.65 16.70
C ILE A 26 2.97 -18.53 17.56
N PRO A 27 3.28 -18.72 18.86
CA PRO A 27 3.86 -17.65 19.68
C PRO A 27 5.24 -17.21 19.18
N THR A 28 6.04 -18.16 18.70
CA THR A 28 7.39 -17.90 18.18
C THR A 28 7.31 -17.17 16.84
N ALA A 29 6.40 -17.58 15.95
CA ALA A 29 6.16 -16.91 14.67
C ALA A 29 5.72 -15.45 14.88
N GLU A 30 4.84 -15.18 15.85
CA GLU A 30 4.38 -13.83 16.18
C GLU A 30 5.49 -12.96 16.80
N PHE A 31 6.37 -13.55 17.62
CA PHE A 31 7.55 -12.85 18.13
C PHE A 31 8.54 -12.52 17.00
N LEU A 32 8.81 -13.48 16.10
CA LEU A 32 9.68 -13.29 14.94
C LEU A 32 9.12 -12.22 14.00
N ARG A 33 7.81 -12.26 13.72
CA ARG A 33 7.08 -11.24 12.95
C ARG A 33 7.35 -9.83 13.49
N GLY A 34 7.17 -9.60 14.80
CA GLY A 34 7.43 -8.30 15.43
C GLY A 34 8.91 -7.90 15.36
N SER A 35 9.81 -8.87 15.54
CA SER A 35 11.27 -8.66 15.49
C SER A 35 11.73 -8.28 14.09
N ILE A 36 11.24 -8.97 13.05
CA ILE A 36 11.56 -8.69 11.65
C ILE A 36 11.04 -7.33 11.24
N ARG A 37 9.80 -6.98 11.58
CA ARG A 37 9.24 -5.65 11.30
C ARG A 37 10.09 -4.54 11.93
N THR A 38 10.52 -4.74 13.18
CA THR A 38 11.38 -3.79 13.89
C THR A 38 12.76 -3.69 13.22
N TRP A 39 13.36 -4.83 12.87
CA TRP A 39 14.65 -4.88 12.19
C TRP A 39 14.61 -4.19 10.83
N ILE A 40 13.58 -4.44 10.01
CA ILE A 40 13.36 -3.76 8.73
C ILE A 40 13.32 -2.25 8.95
N GLY A 41 12.46 -1.78 9.86
CA GLY A 41 12.28 -0.36 10.09
C GLY A 41 13.51 0.37 10.65
N GLN A 42 14.47 -0.34 11.26
CA GLN A 42 15.64 0.26 11.92
C GLN A 42 16.95 0.05 11.14
N LYS A 43 17.09 -1.08 10.44
CA LYS A 43 18.39 -1.57 9.96
C LYS A 43 18.44 -1.85 8.46
N VAL A 44 17.31 -2.07 7.81
CA VAL A 44 17.27 -2.41 6.38
C VAL A 44 16.99 -1.17 5.58
N HIS A 45 17.94 -0.79 4.73
CA HIS A 45 17.89 0.46 3.98
C HIS A 45 18.34 0.27 2.53
N GLY A 46 17.92 1.20 1.67
CA GLY A 46 18.32 1.24 0.26
C GLY A 46 17.93 -0.01 -0.53
N LEU A 47 18.76 -0.37 -1.52
CA LEU A 47 18.45 -1.45 -2.46
C LEU A 47 18.48 -2.86 -1.83
N VAL A 48 19.05 -3.03 -0.64
CA VAL A 48 19.06 -4.32 0.09
C VAL A 48 17.66 -4.73 0.54
N VAL A 49 16.74 -3.76 0.64
CA VAL A 49 15.31 -4.02 0.90
C VAL A 49 14.67 -4.86 -0.22
N LEU A 50 15.11 -4.71 -1.46
CA LEU A 50 14.46 -5.33 -2.62
C LEU A 50 14.57 -6.87 -2.62
N PRO A 51 15.76 -7.48 -2.36
CA PRO A 51 15.85 -8.93 -2.16
C PRO A 51 14.97 -9.45 -1.02
N LEU A 52 14.86 -8.71 0.08
CA LEU A 52 14.02 -9.09 1.22
C LEU A 52 12.53 -9.05 0.85
N LEU A 53 12.11 -8.03 0.10
CA LEU A 53 10.76 -7.92 -0.44
C LEU A 53 10.42 -9.13 -1.32
N THR A 54 11.31 -9.49 -2.26
CA THR A 54 11.14 -10.68 -3.10
C THR A 54 11.08 -11.96 -2.26
N ALA A 55 11.98 -12.12 -1.29
CA ALA A 55 11.99 -13.27 -0.40
C ALA A 55 10.67 -13.41 0.39
N ALA A 56 10.14 -12.31 0.92
CA ALA A 56 8.88 -12.30 1.67
C ALA A 56 7.71 -12.80 0.83
N CYS A 57 7.60 -12.34 -0.41
CA CYS A 57 6.56 -12.77 -1.34
C CYS A 57 6.65 -14.26 -1.72
N GLN A 58 7.86 -14.82 -1.79
CA GLN A 58 8.08 -16.19 -2.26
C GLN A 58 8.10 -17.24 -1.13
N SER A 59 8.42 -16.84 0.10
CA SER A 59 8.67 -17.80 1.17
C SER A 59 7.65 -17.78 2.29
N LEU A 60 6.96 -16.67 2.58
CA LEU A 60 6.02 -16.64 3.72
C LEU A 60 4.71 -17.36 3.38
N ALA A 61 4.37 -18.37 4.18
CA ALA A 61 3.11 -19.13 4.01
C ALA A 61 1.89 -18.38 4.54
N SER A 62 2.09 -17.46 5.50
CA SER A 62 1.03 -16.64 6.07
C SER A 62 0.84 -15.36 5.27
N VAL A 63 -0.36 -15.19 4.72
CA VAL A 63 -0.77 -13.98 3.99
C VAL A 63 -0.60 -12.72 4.84
N ARG A 64 -0.92 -12.81 6.15
CA ARG A 64 -0.74 -11.73 7.11
C ARG A 64 0.72 -11.35 7.29
N HIS A 65 1.61 -12.32 7.52
CA HIS A 65 3.04 -12.05 7.70
C HIS A 65 3.66 -11.46 6.44
N MET A 66 3.25 -11.94 5.27
CA MET A 66 3.66 -11.42 3.98
C MET A 66 3.19 -9.98 3.77
N ALA A 67 1.92 -9.67 4.03
CA ALA A 67 1.35 -8.33 3.86
C ALA A 67 2.05 -7.27 4.73
N GLU A 68 2.44 -7.62 5.96
CA GLU A 68 3.16 -6.68 6.83
C GLU A 68 4.64 -6.56 6.50
N THR A 69 5.28 -7.68 6.15
CA THR A 69 6.71 -7.68 5.80
C THR A 69 6.93 -6.90 4.51
N THR A 70 6.05 -7.07 3.52
CA THR A 70 6.07 -6.31 2.25
C THR A 70 5.86 -4.82 2.50
N GLU A 71 4.86 -4.43 3.30
CA GLU A 71 4.60 -3.03 3.66
C GLU A 71 5.77 -2.40 4.41
N ALA A 72 6.38 -3.13 5.36
CA ALA A 72 7.55 -2.68 6.09
C ALA A 72 8.76 -2.49 5.16
N CYS A 73 8.97 -3.40 4.21
CA CYS A 73 10.01 -3.27 3.20
C CYS A 73 9.79 -2.02 2.36
N ILE A 74 8.60 -1.83 1.77
CA ILE A 74 8.32 -0.66 0.92
C ILE A 74 8.49 0.64 1.72
N SER A 75 8.02 0.68 2.96
CA SER A 75 8.23 1.82 3.86
C SER A 75 9.71 2.10 4.11
N ALA A 76 10.52 1.07 4.37
CA ALA A 76 11.96 1.19 4.62
C ALA A 76 12.72 1.67 3.38
N TYR A 77 12.33 1.23 2.18
CA TYR A 77 12.93 1.67 0.92
C TYR A 77 12.82 3.19 0.73
N PHE A 78 11.71 3.81 1.16
CA PHE A 78 11.50 5.26 1.05
C PHE A 78 11.90 6.07 2.30
N LYS A 79 12.27 5.42 3.41
CA LYS A 79 12.50 6.08 4.71
C LYS A 79 13.74 6.98 4.75
N GLU A 80 14.83 6.60 4.08
CA GLU A 80 16.12 7.32 4.18
C GLU A 80 16.28 8.48 3.20
N GLY A 81 15.19 8.96 2.59
CA GLY A 81 15.11 10.28 1.98
C GLY A 81 16.14 10.60 0.90
N SER A 82 15.70 10.57 -0.37
CA SER A 82 16.06 11.59 -1.39
C SER A 82 17.52 11.82 -1.82
N LEU A 83 18.53 11.21 -1.17
CA LEU A 83 19.95 11.40 -1.56
C LEU A 83 20.32 10.61 -2.83
N ASN A 84 19.54 9.58 -3.15
CA ASN A 84 19.58 8.93 -4.45
C ASN A 84 18.40 9.43 -5.29
N GLN A 85 18.65 10.36 -6.20
CA GLN A 85 17.67 10.91 -7.17
C GLN A 85 17.01 9.84 -8.07
N ASN A 86 17.42 8.57 -7.94
CA ASN A 86 16.98 7.44 -8.75
C ASN A 86 16.02 6.47 -8.02
N LEU A 87 15.55 6.79 -6.81
CA LEU A 87 14.60 5.92 -6.09
C LEU A 87 13.18 6.15 -6.60
N GLY A 88 12.79 5.42 -7.65
CA GLY A 88 11.42 5.35 -8.14
C GLY A 88 10.68 4.09 -7.67
N TRP A 89 9.44 3.95 -8.13
CA TRP A 89 8.62 2.74 -7.91
C TRP A 89 9.11 1.54 -8.72
N GLY A 90 9.85 1.74 -9.82
CA GLY A 90 10.30 0.70 -10.74
C GLY A 90 10.93 -0.53 -10.06
N PRO A 91 11.96 -0.38 -9.22
CA PRO A 91 12.59 -1.51 -8.54
C PRO A 91 11.64 -2.28 -7.61
N ILE A 92 10.70 -1.58 -6.97
CA ILE A 92 9.68 -2.21 -6.12
C ILE A 92 8.67 -2.99 -6.97
N LEU A 93 8.23 -2.43 -8.10
CA LEU A 93 7.30 -3.10 -9.03
C LEU A 93 7.84 -4.43 -9.56
N VAL A 94 9.15 -4.53 -9.77
CA VAL A 94 9.81 -5.77 -10.21
C VAL A 94 10.01 -6.74 -9.05
N SER A 95 10.22 -6.22 -7.83
CA SER A 95 10.57 -7.05 -6.67
C SER A 95 9.36 -7.59 -5.91
N LEU A 96 8.24 -6.85 -5.90
CA LEU A 96 6.97 -7.29 -5.30
C LEU A 96 6.35 -8.38 -6.19
N GLN A 97 6.13 -9.55 -5.61
CA GLN A 97 5.45 -10.65 -6.28
C GLN A 97 4.16 -10.96 -5.53
N VAL A 98 3.04 -10.58 -6.12
CA VAL A 98 1.73 -10.83 -5.52
C VAL A 98 1.36 -12.31 -5.75
N PRO A 99 0.88 -13.04 -4.72
CA PRO A 99 0.52 -14.44 -4.90
C PRO A 99 -0.61 -14.59 -5.92
N GLU A 100 -0.37 -15.35 -7.00
CA GLU A 100 -1.35 -15.50 -8.08
C GLU A 100 -2.59 -16.30 -7.65
N LEU A 101 -2.40 -17.37 -6.86
CA LEU A 101 -3.48 -18.27 -6.45
C LEU A 101 -4.34 -17.72 -5.31
N THR A 102 -3.82 -16.79 -4.51
CA THR A 102 -4.48 -16.25 -3.31
C THR A 102 -4.54 -14.73 -3.33
N ILE A 103 -4.60 -14.15 -4.53
CA ILE A 103 -4.55 -12.70 -4.73
C ILE A 103 -5.65 -11.95 -3.97
N GLU A 104 -6.90 -12.43 -4.01
CA GLU A 104 -8.02 -11.76 -3.36
C GLU A 104 -7.87 -11.76 -1.82
N GLU A 105 -7.47 -12.91 -1.25
CA GLU A 105 -7.18 -13.03 0.18
C GLU A 105 -6.04 -12.10 0.59
N PHE A 106 -4.97 -12.03 -0.21
CA PHE A 106 -3.84 -11.15 0.05
C PHE A 106 -4.22 -9.67 0.03
N LEU A 107 -4.98 -9.22 -0.97
CA LEU A 107 -5.42 -7.83 -1.06
C LEU A 107 -6.36 -7.46 0.10
N GLN A 108 -7.25 -8.38 0.48
CA GLN A 108 -8.17 -8.16 1.60
C GLN A 108 -7.42 -8.09 2.95
N GLU A 109 -6.44 -8.95 3.16
CA GLU A 109 -5.60 -8.91 4.36
C GLU A 109 -4.75 -7.63 4.39
N CYS A 110 -4.19 -7.20 3.25
CA CYS A 110 -3.48 -5.92 3.13
C CYS A 110 -4.38 -4.73 3.49
N LEU A 111 -5.63 -4.70 3.05
CA LEU A 111 -6.60 -3.65 3.44
C LEU A 111 -6.86 -3.66 4.94
N THR A 112 -7.08 -4.84 5.51
CA THR A 112 -7.37 -5.04 6.93
C THR A 112 -6.21 -4.57 7.81
N LEU A 113 -4.98 -4.80 7.36
CA LEU A 113 -3.75 -4.43 8.08
C LEU A 113 -3.30 -2.99 7.84
N GLY A 114 -3.90 -2.27 6.89
CA GLY A 114 -3.42 -0.94 6.50
C GLY A 114 -2.11 -0.96 5.70
N SER A 115 -1.85 -2.04 4.95
CA SER A 115 -0.71 -2.17 4.03
C SER A 115 -0.91 -1.36 2.74
N TYR A 116 -1.06 -0.04 2.90
CA TYR A 116 -1.47 0.87 1.84
C TYR A 116 -0.43 1.03 0.73
N LEU A 117 0.87 0.92 1.04
CA LEU A 117 1.93 0.99 0.04
C LEU A 117 1.97 -0.29 -0.78
N THR A 118 1.83 -1.45 -0.15
CA THR A 118 1.73 -2.74 -0.86
C THR A 118 0.57 -2.73 -1.86
N LEU A 119 -0.61 -2.29 -1.43
CA LEU A 119 -1.79 -2.16 -2.29
C LEU A 119 -1.57 -1.14 -3.42
N TYR A 120 -0.89 -0.03 -3.15
CA TYR A 120 -0.56 0.96 -4.18
C TYR A 120 0.37 0.38 -5.25
N VAL A 121 1.41 -0.35 -4.85
CA VAL A 121 2.33 -1.02 -5.78
C VAL A 121 1.58 -2.03 -6.64
N TYR A 122 0.64 -2.78 -6.07
CA TYR A 122 -0.21 -3.68 -6.84
C TYR A 122 -1.04 -2.94 -7.92
N LEU A 123 -1.66 -1.79 -7.58
CA LEU A 123 -2.40 -0.99 -8.58
C LEU A 123 -1.48 -0.53 -9.71
N LEU A 124 -0.27 -0.09 -9.38
CA LEU A 124 0.74 0.26 -10.37
C LEU A 124 1.16 -0.93 -11.24
N GLN A 125 1.25 -2.14 -10.69
CA GLN A 125 1.49 -3.36 -11.48
C GLN A 125 0.34 -3.61 -12.46
N CYS A 126 -0.92 -3.50 -12.02
CA CYS A 126 -2.08 -3.65 -12.90
C CYS A 126 -2.10 -2.64 -14.05
N LEU A 127 -1.78 -1.38 -13.76
CA LEU A 127 -1.74 -0.31 -14.77
C LEU A 127 -0.60 -0.54 -15.77
N ASN A 128 0.57 -0.99 -15.30
CA ASN A 128 1.72 -1.23 -16.18
C ASN A 128 1.57 -2.51 -17.01
N SER A 129 0.85 -3.52 -16.53
CA SER A 129 0.62 -4.77 -17.27
C SER A 129 -0.33 -4.59 -18.46
N GLU A 130 -1.30 -3.67 -18.35
CA GLU A 130 -2.28 -3.42 -19.40
C GLU A 130 -2.61 -1.92 -19.50
N GLN A 131 -2.01 -1.24 -20.48
CA GLN A 131 -2.20 0.19 -20.72
C GLN A 131 -3.41 0.43 -21.63
N THR A 132 -4.60 0.13 -21.11
CA THR A 132 -5.88 0.36 -21.81
C THR A 132 -6.82 1.21 -20.95
N LEU A 133 -7.62 2.06 -21.58
CA LEU A 133 -8.65 2.87 -20.89
C LEU A 133 -9.61 2.01 -20.06
N ARG A 134 -9.90 0.79 -20.55
CA ARG A 134 -10.73 -0.19 -19.85
C ARG A 134 -10.09 -0.66 -18.55
N ASN A 135 -8.79 -0.99 -18.60
CA ASN A 135 -8.06 -1.41 -17.40
C ASN A 135 -7.90 -0.24 -16.42
N GLU A 136 -7.61 0.96 -16.91
CA GLU A 136 -7.57 2.18 -16.08
C GLU A 136 -8.89 2.43 -15.33
N MET A 137 -10.04 2.28 -16.01
CA MET A 137 -11.35 2.38 -15.38
C MET A 137 -11.58 1.27 -14.35
N LYS A 138 -11.18 0.03 -14.67
CA LYS A 138 -11.24 -1.10 -13.72
C LYS A 138 -10.42 -0.82 -12.46
N VAL A 139 -9.20 -0.31 -12.61
CA VAL A 139 -8.32 0.07 -11.50
C VAL A 139 -8.93 1.22 -10.69
N LEU A 140 -9.51 2.23 -11.35
CA LEU A 140 -10.20 3.34 -10.69
C LEU A 140 -11.38 2.85 -9.83
N LEU A 141 -12.17 1.89 -10.32
CA LEU A 141 -13.27 1.28 -9.56
C LEU A 141 -12.78 0.48 -8.34
N ILE A 142 -11.71 -0.30 -8.50
CA ILE A 142 -11.07 -1.02 -7.39
C ILE A 142 -10.61 -0.03 -6.31
N LEU A 143 -9.90 1.02 -6.75
CA LEU A 143 -9.35 2.02 -5.84
C LEU A 143 -10.45 2.82 -5.13
N SER A 144 -11.54 3.17 -5.82
CA SER A 144 -12.72 3.79 -5.19
C SER A 144 -13.28 2.92 -4.07
N LYS A 145 -13.45 1.61 -4.33
CA LYS A 145 -13.94 0.65 -3.35
C LYS A 145 -13.01 0.54 -2.13
N TRP A 146 -11.70 0.65 -2.32
CA TRP A 146 -10.73 0.64 -1.22
C TRP A 146 -10.77 1.93 -0.42
N VAL A 147 -10.81 3.09 -1.09
CA VAL A 147 -10.97 4.41 -0.45
C VAL A 147 -12.22 4.44 0.43
N GLU A 148 -13.30 3.76 0.03
CA GLU A 148 -14.51 3.63 0.84
C GLU A 148 -14.36 2.78 2.10
N GLN A 149 -13.41 1.86 2.16
CA GLN A 149 -13.29 0.88 3.25
C GLN A 149 -12.22 1.25 4.28
N VAL A 150 -11.25 2.09 3.91
CA VAL A 150 -10.09 2.36 4.76
C VAL A 150 -10.38 3.42 5.82
N TYR A 151 -9.87 3.17 7.02
CA TYR A 151 -9.81 4.11 8.13
C TYR A 151 -8.41 4.06 8.72
N PRO A 152 -7.50 4.99 8.36
CA PRO A 152 -6.14 4.97 8.87
C PRO A 152 -6.13 5.12 10.39
N SER A 153 -5.29 4.33 11.06
CA SER A 153 -5.20 4.30 12.52
C SER A 153 -4.23 5.35 13.08
N SER A 154 -3.41 5.94 12.22
CA SER A 154 -2.40 6.94 12.56
C SER A 154 -2.18 7.96 11.44
N ALA A 155 -1.58 9.11 11.78
CA ALA A 155 -1.21 10.12 10.79
C ALA A 155 -0.19 9.60 9.76
N GLN A 156 0.70 8.67 10.16
CA GLN A 156 1.65 8.06 9.23
C GLN A 156 0.95 7.14 8.21
N GLU A 157 -0.12 6.47 8.62
CA GLU A 157 -0.95 5.64 7.73
C GLU A 157 -1.81 6.51 6.81
N GLU A 158 -2.40 7.57 7.34
CA GLU A 158 -3.17 8.54 6.55
C GLU A 158 -2.31 9.17 5.45
N ALA A 159 -1.05 9.52 5.77
CA ALA A 159 -0.11 10.09 4.80
C ALA A 159 0.12 9.20 3.56
N LYS A 160 -0.03 7.87 3.69
CA LYS A 160 0.11 6.94 2.55
C LYS A 160 -1.08 7.03 1.60
N LEU A 161 -2.27 7.39 2.08
CA LEU A 161 -3.48 7.49 1.27
C LEU A 161 -3.42 8.62 0.23
N PHE A 162 -2.52 9.61 0.39
CA PHE A 162 -2.30 10.62 -0.64
C PHE A 162 -1.89 10.00 -1.99
N LEU A 163 -1.16 8.89 -2.00
CA LEU A 163 -0.82 8.17 -3.23
C LEU A 163 -2.07 7.63 -3.92
N TRP A 164 -3.03 7.13 -3.15
CA TRP A 164 -4.30 6.64 -3.67
C TRP A 164 -5.17 7.79 -4.17
N TRP A 165 -5.27 8.89 -3.42
CA TRP A 165 -6.06 10.04 -3.84
C TRP A 165 -5.52 10.66 -5.13
N HIS A 166 -4.20 10.81 -5.23
CA HIS A 166 -3.54 11.20 -6.47
C HIS A 166 -3.93 10.27 -7.62
N GLN A 167 -3.85 8.95 -7.41
CA GLN A 167 -4.17 7.98 -8.45
C GLN A 167 -5.65 8.01 -8.86
N VAL A 168 -6.57 8.19 -7.90
CA VAL A 168 -8.01 8.39 -8.20
C VAL A 168 -8.19 9.61 -9.08
N LEU A 169 -7.59 10.76 -8.73
CA LEU A 169 -7.72 12.00 -9.47
C LEU A 169 -7.12 11.88 -10.88
N GLN A 170 -5.94 11.28 -11.00
CA GLN A 170 -5.28 11.06 -12.28
C GLN A 170 -6.11 10.16 -13.20
N LEU A 171 -6.57 9.01 -12.72
CA LEU A 171 -7.39 8.10 -13.52
C LEU A 171 -8.76 8.73 -13.85
N SER A 172 -9.35 9.48 -12.92
CA SER A 172 -10.61 10.21 -13.16
C SER A 172 -10.47 11.19 -14.32
N LEU A 173 -9.37 11.96 -14.36
CA LEU A 173 -9.08 12.89 -15.45
C LEU A 173 -9.04 12.15 -16.80
N ILE A 174 -8.24 11.08 -16.89
CA ILE A 174 -8.11 10.27 -18.12
C ILE A 174 -9.48 9.75 -18.60
N GLN A 175 -10.33 9.29 -17.68
CA GLN A 175 -11.66 8.77 -18.02
C GLN A 175 -12.62 9.88 -18.47
N THR A 176 -12.55 11.07 -17.86
CA THR A 176 -13.41 12.21 -18.28
C THR A 176 -13.03 12.77 -19.65
N GLU A 177 -11.76 12.70 -20.04
CA GLU A 177 -11.28 13.15 -21.35
C GLU A 177 -11.83 12.30 -22.51
N GLN A 178 -12.43 11.14 -22.23
CA GLN A 178 -13.06 10.28 -23.23
C GLN A 178 -14.39 10.82 -23.76
N ASN A 179 -14.97 11.85 -23.11
CA ASN A 179 -16.27 12.44 -23.48
C ASN A 179 -17.44 11.43 -23.54
N ASP A 180 -17.35 10.33 -22.79
CA ASP A 180 -18.43 9.36 -22.60
C ASP A 180 -19.26 9.76 -21.37
N SER A 181 -20.57 9.99 -21.57
CA SER A 181 -21.47 10.47 -20.52
C SER A 181 -21.67 9.46 -19.38
N VAL A 182 -21.66 8.15 -19.68
CA VAL A 182 -21.85 7.08 -18.69
C VAL A 182 -20.58 6.92 -17.84
N LEU A 183 -19.40 6.99 -18.48
CA LEU A 183 -18.14 7.00 -17.75
C LEU A 183 -18.01 8.26 -16.88
N THR A 184 -18.40 9.43 -17.42
CA THR A 184 -18.39 10.69 -16.68
C THR A 184 -19.25 10.63 -15.43
N GLU A 185 -20.47 10.09 -15.52
CA GLU A 185 -21.34 9.92 -14.35
C GLU A 185 -20.68 9.01 -13.29
N SER A 186 -20.06 7.92 -13.72
CA SER A 186 -19.35 7.00 -12.84
C SER A 186 -18.18 7.70 -12.13
N VAL A 187 -17.39 8.48 -12.87
CA VAL A 187 -16.28 9.27 -12.30
C VAL A 187 -16.78 10.29 -11.29
N VAL A 188 -17.87 11.01 -11.59
CA VAL A 188 -18.46 11.98 -10.65
C VAL A 188 -18.82 11.31 -9.32
N ARG A 189 -19.43 10.12 -9.36
CA ARG A 189 -19.75 9.36 -8.13
C ARG A 189 -18.49 8.99 -7.33
N ILE A 190 -17.43 8.54 -8.02
CA ILE A 190 -16.14 8.21 -7.39
C ILE A 190 -15.51 9.44 -6.72
N LEU A 191 -15.53 10.59 -7.39
CA LEU A 191 -15.01 11.85 -6.85
C LEU A 191 -15.82 12.32 -5.63
N LEU A 192 -17.15 12.17 -5.64
CA LEU A 192 -17.99 12.46 -4.48
C LEU A 192 -17.69 11.53 -3.30
N THR A 193 -17.47 10.24 -3.57
CA THR A 193 -16.99 9.27 -2.57
C THR A 193 -15.67 9.73 -1.97
N LEU A 194 -14.70 10.10 -2.81
CA LEU A 194 -13.38 10.58 -2.36
C LEU A 194 -13.52 11.84 -1.49
N GLN A 195 -14.32 12.81 -1.94
CA GLN A 195 -14.60 14.04 -1.19
C GLN A 195 -15.19 13.74 0.19
N ASN A 196 -16.20 12.86 0.26
CA ASN A 196 -16.82 12.48 1.52
C ASN A 196 -15.81 11.82 2.48
N ARG A 197 -14.94 10.96 1.95
CA ARG A 197 -13.88 10.32 2.74
C ARG A 197 -12.84 11.32 3.24
N GLN A 198 -12.42 12.25 2.41
CA GLN A 198 -11.49 13.33 2.80
C GLN A 198 -12.12 14.25 3.85
N ASN A 199 -13.40 14.60 3.72
CA ASN A 199 -14.12 15.39 4.72
C ASN A 199 -14.14 14.68 6.08
N LEU A 200 -14.42 13.37 6.10
CA LEU A 200 -14.42 12.58 7.33
C LEU A 200 -13.04 12.51 8.00
N LEU A 201 -11.96 12.48 7.22
CA LEU A 201 -10.59 12.50 7.73
C LEU A 201 -10.16 13.91 8.18
N ALA A 202 -10.67 14.95 7.51
CA ALA A 202 -10.40 16.34 7.83
C ALA A 202 -11.17 16.86 9.06
N GLU A 203 -12.29 16.22 9.44
CA GLU A 203 -12.97 16.47 10.70
C GLU A 203 -12.04 16.09 11.87
N GLU A 204 -11.67 17.10 12.67
CA GLU A 204 -10.55 17.08 13.60
C GLU A 204 -10.71 16.00 14.69
N ARG A 205 -10.07 14.84 14.51
CA ARG A 205 -10.01 13.77 15.55
C ARG A 205 -9.10 14.11 16.73
N LEU A 206 -8.36 15.22 16.67
CA LEU A 206 -7.33 15.57 17.66
C LEU A 206 -7.88 16.22 18.95
N SER A 207 -9.15 16.62 19.01
CA SER A 207 -9.68 17.36 20.17
C SER A 207 -11.06 16.93 20.66
N SER A 208 -11.75 16.06 19.95
CA SER A 208 -13.16 15.76 20.19
C SER A 208 -13.29 14.26 20.39
N GLY A 209 -13.44 13.81 21.65
CA GLY A 209 -13.64 12.40 21.99
C GLY A 209 -14.91 11.80 21.35
N ILE A 210 -15.84 11.28 22.15
CA ILE A 210 -17.09 10.68 21.62
C ILE A 210 -17.88 11.67 20.73
N LEU A 211 -17.75 12.98 20.97
CA LEU A 211 -18.38 14.03 20.17
C LEU A 211 -17.79 14.19 18.75
N GLY A 212 -16.49 13.90 18.56
CA GLY A 212 -15.86 13.92 17.24
C GLY A 212 -16.30 12.73 16.38
N ALA A 213 -16.53 11.57 17.00
CA ALA A 213 -16.99 10.36 16.33
C ALA A 213 -18.44 10.42 15.79
N ILE A 214 -19.24 11.41 16.24
CA ILE A 214 -20.64 11.62 15.82
C ILE A 214 -20.78 12.91 14.98
N GLY A 215 -19.68 13.49 14.49
CA GLY A 215 -19.71 14.67 13.62
C GLY A 215 -20.01 16.00 14.32
N LEU A 216 -19.91 16.06 15.65
CA LEU A 216 -20.01 17.28 16.47
C LEU A 216 -18.64 17.78 16.94
N GLY A 217 -17.56 17.26 16.36
CA GLY A 217 -16.20 17.70 16.66
C GLY A 217 -15.92 19.12 16.17
N ARG A 218 -14.87 19.74 16.69
CA ARG A 218 -14.38 21.02 16.16
C ARG A 218 -14.00 20.84 14.69
N LYS A 219 -14.50 21.73 13.83
CA LYS A 219 -14.04 21.80 12.44
C LYS A 219 -12.56 22.15 12.44
N SER A 220 -11.78 21.50 11.56
CA SER A 220 -10.38 21.83 11.34
C SER A 220 -10.19 23.35 11.14
N PRO A 221 -9.13 23.97 11.68
CA PRO A 221 -8.83 25.39 11.45
C PRO A 221 -8.55 25.73 9.98
N LEU A 222 -8.42 24.73 9.11
CA LEU A 222 -8.30 24.85 7.66
C LEU A 222 -9.63 24.64 6.91
N SER A 223 -10.71 24.32 7.61
CA SER A 223 -12.06 24.27 7.04
C SER A 223 -12.52 25.71 6.77
N ASN A 224 -12.95 26.00 5.54
CA ASN A 224 -13.52 27.31 5.21
C ASN A 224 -14.69 27.61 6.16
N ARG A 225 -14.67 28.82 6.75
CA ARG A 225 -15.73 29.35 7.60
C ARG A 225 -17.03 29.51 6.84
#